data_AF-A0A7Y9MCD9-F1
#
_entry.id   AF-A0A7Y9MCD9-F1
#
_cell.length_a   1.000
_cell.length_b   1.000
_cell.length_c   1.000
_cell.angle_alpha   90.00
_cell.angle_beta   90.00
_cell.angle_gamma   90.00
#
_symmetry.space_group_name_H-M   'P 1'
#
loop_
_entity.id
_entity.type
_entity.pdbx_description
1 polymer ?
#
loop_
_entity_poly.entity_id
_entity_poly.type
_entity_poly.pdbx_seq_one_letter_code
_entity_poly.pdbx_strand_id
1 'polypeptide(L)'
;MRTLLNDEFAPITKAIGFVKAGIDEVTDQRAQFLQQHGYTLSRRELALPLIESLRVLEPLTVGARPRTLWVEHGTWTACFDSGYRGGDPGPGVSLVARSLAVDGLYIRTSPDIRGGEVRRWGATQFVFYPAGGDRTHTRVVAATNDGSWVWQNFGEPLPFEEVERYEAPRRRDRFTSDMLERYCQALGIDVFNAEAYGPRAVLLEMTELRGKPLTYRTMTLEEAQAANGIVPGQAAAARG
;
A
#
# COMPACT_ATOMS: atom_id res chain seq x y z
N MET A 1 -14.47 7.27 -6.78
CA MET A 1 -13.77 6.67 -5.62
C MET A 1 -12.55 7.53 -5.31
N ARG A 2 -12.19 7.75 -4.04
CA ARG A 2 -10.96 8.48 -3.69
C ARG A 2 -9.75 7.54 -3.70
N THR A 3 -8.68 7.97 -4.35
CA THR A 3 -7.37 7.29 -4.37
C THR A 3 -6.26 8.34 -4.31
N LEU A 4 -5.07 7.95 -3.84
CA LEU A 4 -3.91 8.86 -3.79
C LEU A 4 -3.52 9.28 -5.21
N LEU A 5 -3.38 10.59 -5.43
CA LEU A 5 -3.09 11.21 -6.73
C LEU A 5 -4.10 10.81 -7.83
N ASN A 6 -5.35 10.47 -7.46
CA ASN A 6 -6.42 10.14 -8.40
C ASN A 6 -6.01 9.09 -9.47
N ASP A 7 -5.27 8.06 -9.06
CA ASP A 7 -4.70 7.01 -9.90
C ASP A 7 -3.61 7.44 -10.90
N GLU A 8 -3.10 8.68 -10.84
CA GLU A 8 -2.02 9.12 -11.75
C GLU A 8 -0.77 8.23 -11.66
N PHE A 9 -0.45 7.76 -10.45
CA PHE A 9 0.65 6.84 -10.16
C PHE A 9 0.16 5.42 -9.85
N ALA A 10 -1.11 5.10 -10.05
CA ALA A 10 -1.54 3.72 -9.98
C ALA A 10 -0.81 2.94 -11.12
N PRO A 11 -0.35 1.71 -10.88
CA PRO A 11 -0.72 0.87 -9.75
C PRO A 11 0.14 1.07 -8.48
N ILE A 12 1.23 1.83 -8.51
CA ILE A 12 2.15 2.04 -7.37
C ILE A 12 1.39 2.49 -6.12
N THR A 13 0.42 3.40 -6.27
CA THR A 13 -0.38 3.97 -5.17
C THR A 13 -1.62 3.15 -4.79
N LYS A 14 -1.85 1.99 -5.43
CA LYS A 14 -3.04 1.15 -5.21
C LYS A 14 -3.05 0.52 -3.82
N ALA A 15 -1.89 0.13 -3.31
CA ALA A 15 -1.72 -0.40 -1.97
C ALA A 15 -0.59 0.35 -1.27
N ILE A 16 -0.81 0.74 -0.01
CA ILE A 16 0.12 1.54 0.77
C ILE A 16 0.26 0.91 2.14
N GLY A 17 1.51 0.76 2.55
CA GLY A 17 1.88 0.35 3.90
C GLY A 17 2.19 1.53 4.79
N PHE A 18 1.99 1.43 6.10
CA PHE A 18 2.43 2.41 7.08
C PHE A 18 2.95 1.72 8.34
N VAL A 19 4.04 2.24 8.90
CA VAL A 19 4.57 1.81 10.20
C VAL A 19 4.70 3.03 11.11
N LYS A 20 4.21 2.96 12.34
CA LYS A 20 4.19 4.08 13.30
C LYS A 20 5.53 4.26 14.01
N ALA A 21 6.58 4.52 13.22
CA ALA A 21 7.94 4.76 13.67
C ALA A 21 8.67 5.65 12.67
N GLY A 22 9.82 6.19 13.07
CA GLY A 22 10.64 7.05 12.22
C GLY A 22 11.22 6.31 11.02
N ILE A 23 11.44 7.02 9.91
CA ILE A 23 11.89 6.41 8.65
C ILE A 23 13.22 5.66 8.78
N ASP A 24 14.13 6.16 9.62
CA ASP A 24 15.43 5.53 9.84
C ASP A 24 15.28 4.20 10.59
N GLU A 25 14.51 4.17 11.69
CA GLU A 25 14.22 2.93 12.45
C GLU A 25 13.53 1.88 11.57
N VAL A 26 12.54 2.30 10.78
CA VAL A 26 11.77 1.43 9.89
C VAL A 26 12.66 0.83 8.80
N THR A 27 13.49 1.65 8.17
CA THR A 27 14.33 1.22 7.05
C THR A 27 15.54 0.41 7.53
N ASP A 28 16.11 0.73 8.69
CA ASP A 28 17.16 -0.06 9.34
C ASP A 28 16.64 -1.46 9.69
N GLN A 29 15.48 -1.54 10.36
CA GLN A 29 14.87 -2.82 10.72
C GLN A 29 14.54 -3.65 9.47
N ARG A 30 14.03 -3.02 8.41
CA ARG A 30 13.72 -3.70 7.16
C ARG A 30 14.98 -4.20 6.46
N ALA A 31 16.02 -3.38 6.37
CA ALA A 31 17.28 -3.73 5.75
C ALA A 31 17.97 -4.87 6.50
N GLN A 32 18.02 -4.80 7.83
CA GLN A 32 18.59 -5.85 8.68
C GLN A 32 17.89 -7.19 8.47
N PHE A 33 16.54 -7.20 8.47
CA PHE A 33 15.77 -8.41 8.22
C PHE A 33 16.11 -9.03 6.86
N LEU A 34 16.12 -8.21 5.80
CA LEU A 34 16.41 -8.69 4.45
C LEU A 34 17.83 -9.27 4.34
N GLN A 35 18.84 -8.59 4.91
CA GLN A 35 20.22 -9.07 4.96
C GLN A 35 20.36 -10.39 5.71
N GLN A 36 19.71 -10.54 6.87
CA GLN A 36 19.69 -11.79 7.64
C GLN A 36 19.09 -12.97 6.84
N HIS A 37 18.20 -12.69 5.89
CA HIS A 37 17.59 -13.69 5.01
C HIS A 37 18.38 -13.90 3.71
N GLY A 38 19.57 -13.31 3.62
CA GLY A 38 20.52 -13.51 2.54
C GLY A 38 20.31 -12.58 1.34
N TYR A 39 19.53 -11.51 1.47
CA TYR A 39 19.43 -10.51 0.41
C TYR A 39 20.61 -9.54 0.47
N THR A 40 21.17 -9.23 -0.71
CA THR A 40 22.04 -8.06 -0.89
C THR A 40 21.15 -6.87 -1.24
N LEU A 41 21.42 -5.73 -0.61
CA LEU A 41 20.59 -4.52 -0.74
C LEU A 41 21.45 -3.32 -1.14
N SER A 42 20.88 -2.45 -1.97
CA SER A 42 21.28 -1.05 -2.04
C SER A 42 20.28 -0.21 -1.24
N ARG A 43 20.78 0.83 -0.57
CA ARG A 43 19.99 1.84 0.14
C ARG A 43 20.30 3.20 -0.48
N ARG A 44 19.25 3.95 -0.80
CA ARG A 44 19.38 5.31 -1.33
C ARG A 44 18.43 6.24 -0.61
N GLU A 45 18.99 7.27 0.02
CA GLU A 45 18.21 8.35 0.61
C GLU A 45 17.82 9.37 -0.46
N LEU A 46 16.61 9.89 -0.34
CA LEU A 46 15.99 10.82 -1.28
C LEU A 46 15.45 12.00 -0.48
N ALA A 47 15.63 13.20 -1.03
CA ALA A 47 15.03 14.43 -0.53
C ALA A 47 14.23 15.05 -1.68
N LEU A 48 13.11 14.42 -2.03
CA LEU A 48 12.30 14.74 -3.20
C LEU A 48 10.81 14.76 -2.82
N PRO A 49 9.98 15.61 -3.47
CA PRO A 49 8.53 15.53 -3.32
C PRO A 49 7.99 14.12 -3.63
N LEU A 50 6.84 13.75 -3.06
CA LEU A 50 6.24 12.42 -3.21
C LEU A 50 6.18 11.95 -4.67
N ILE A 51 5.71 12.80 -5.59
CA ILE A 51 5.58 12.48 -7.02
C ILE A 51 6.92 12.04 -7.62
N GLU A 52 8.00 12.75 -7.32
CA GLU A 52 9.34 12.42 -7.83
C GLU A 52 9.89 11.17 -7.13
N SER A 53 9.63 11.02 -5.84
CA SER A 53 9.97 9.82 -5.09
C SER A 53 9.28 8.58 -5.65
N LEU A 54 8.00 8.64 -6.02
CA LEU A 54 7.28 7.49 -6.60
C LEU A 54 7.89 7.03 -7.94
N ARG A 55 8.42 7.96 -8.76
CA ARG A 55 9.07 7.63 -10.05
C ARG A 55 10.30 6.75 -9.89
N VAL A 56 10.96 6.76 -8.73
CA VAL A 56 12.14 5.93 -8.50
C VAL A 56 11.84 4.44 -8.41
N LEU A 57 10.56 4.07 -8.28
CA LEU A 57 10.11 2.68 -8.32
C LEU A 57 10.02 2.15 -9.76
N GLU A 58 10.10 3.00 -10.78
CA GLU A 58 10.17 2.58 -12.16
C GLU A 58 11.56 2.00 -12.51
N PRO A 59 11.63 0.96 -13.35
CA PRO A 59 10.50 0.27 -13.98
C PRO A 59 9.75 -0.65 -12.99
N LEU A 60 8.46 -0.89 -13.14
CA LEU A 60 7.73 -1.85 -12.31
C LEU A 60 8.10 -3.29 -12.65
N THR A 61 7.86 -4.23 -11.73
CA THR A 61 8.35 -5.61 -11.82
C THR A 61 7.23 -6.64 -11.81
N VAL A 62 7.42 -7.69 -12.62
CA VAL A 62 6.55 -8.87 -12.69
C VAL A 62 7.21 -10.02 -11.93
N GLY A 63 6.53 -10.52 -10.90
CA GLY A 63 7.07 -11.56 -10.01
C GLY A 63 7.70 -10.95 -8.76
N ALA A 64 9.04 -10.94 -8.69
CA ALA A 64 9.75 -10.35 -7.57
C ALA A 64 9.50 -8.83 -7.47
N ARG A 65 9.51 -8.30 -6.24
CA ARG A 65 9.33 -6.87 -5.95
C ARG A 65 10.61 -6.36 -5.26
N PRO A 66 11.69 -6.17 -6.02
CA PRO A 66 13.00 -5.87 -5.45
C PRO A 66 13.04 -4.52 -4.75
N ARG A 67 12.15 -3.58 -5.10
CA ARG A 67 12.20 -2.20 -4.64
C ARG A 67 11.03 -1.87 -3.75
N THR A 68 11.35 -1.35 -2.57
CA THR A 68 10.40 -0.72 -1.65
C THR A 68 10.85 0.70 -1.35
N LEU A 69 9.95 1.66 -1.51
CA LEU A 69 10.16 3.06 -1.20
C LEU A 69 9.45 3.37 0.11
N TRP A 70 10.20 3.87 1.08
CA TRP A 70 9.72 4.30 2.38
C TRP A 70 9.71 5.84 2.42
N VAL A 71 8.62 6.46 2.87
CA VAL A 71 8.44 7.92 2.82
C VAL A 71 7.94 8.41 4.18
N GLU A 72 8.46 9.52 4.68
CA GLU A 72 7.94 10.12 5.91
C GLU A 72 6.46 10.53 5.77
N HIS A 73 5.68 10.38 6.84
CA HIS A 73 4.26 10.74 6.90
C HIS A 73 3.86 11.09 8.35
N GLY A 74 4.22 12.28 8.82
CA GLY A 74 4.01 12.65 10.23
C GLY A 74 4.74 11.71 11.20
N THR A 75 4.01 11.06 12.11
CA THR A 75 4.57 10.04 13.02
C THR A 75 4.65 8.63 12.40
N TRP A 76 4.27 8.51 11.12
CA TRP A 76 4.27 7.27 10.37
C TRP A 76 5.32 7.31 9.27
N THR A 77 5.75 6.12 8.82
CA THR A 77 6.51 5.95 7.59
C THR A 77 5.67 5.13 6.62
N ALA A 78 5.32 5.74 5.48
CA ALA A 78 4.60 5.10 4.39
C ALA A 78 5.50 4.19 3.55
N CYS A 79 4.94 3.17 2.91
CA CYS A 79 5.66 2.19 2.11
C CYS A 79 4.91 1.89 0.80
N PHE A 80 5.65 2.00 -0.30
CA PHE A 80 5.23 1.65 -1.66
C PHE A 80 6.20 0.61 -2.22
N ASP A 81 5.78 -0.21 -3.19
CA ASP A 81 6.66 -1.19 -3.84
C ASP A 81 6.52 -1.20 -5.37
N SER A 82 7.49 -1.83 -6.05
CA SER A 82 7.59 -1.83 -7.51
C SER A 82 6.67 -2.83 -8.23
N GLY A 83 5.70 -3.47 -7.56
CA GLY A 83 4.89 -4.52 -8.16
C GLY A 83 3.91 -3.99 -9.21
N TYR A 84 3.99 -4.51 -10.44
CA TYR A 84 3.19 -4.03 -11.58
C TYR A 84 1.64 -4.14 -11.43
N ARG A 85 1.13 -4.87 -10.44
CA ARG A 85 -0.31 -4.98 -10.13
C ARG A 85 -0.74 -4.16 -8.90
N GLY A 86 0.18 -3.34 -8.41
CA GLY A 86 0.00 -2.42 -7.28
C GLY A 86 0.53 -2.94 -5.96
N GLY A 87 1.57 -3.75 -6.06
CA GLY A 87 2.31 -4.24 -4.90
C GLY A 87 1.52 -5.06 -3.89
N ASP A 88 2.22 -5.40 -2.81
CA ASP A 88 1.65 -5.85 -1.55
C ASP A 88 2.67 -5.57 -0.43
N PRO A 89 2.72 -4.32 0.08
CA PRO A 89 3.60 -3.96 1.18
C PRO A 89 3.21 -4.59 2.52
N GLY A 90 2.02 -5.18 2.64
CA GLY A 90 1.44 -5.68 3.90
C GLY A 90 2.36 -6.62 4.68
N PRO A 91 2.94 -7.67 4.07
CA PRO A 91 3.89 -8.56 4.74
C PRO A 91 5.13 -7.84 5.27
N GLY A 92 5.67 -6.87 4.52
CA GLY A 92 6.85 -6.09 4.94
C GLY A 92 6.52 -5.16 6.12
N VAL A 93 5.37 -4.49 6.05
CA VAL A 93 4.85 -3.61 7.10
C VAL A 93 4.60 -4.38 8.39
N SER A 94 3.83 -5.48 8.31
CA SER A 94 3.48 -6.30 9.47
C SER A 94 4.72 -6.83 10.18
N LEU A 95 5.75 -7.18 9.40
CA LEU A 95 7.02 -7.63 9.94
C LEU A 95 7.74 -6.52 10.71
N VAL A 96 7.92 -5.36 10.09
CA VAL A 96 8.67 -4.25 10.72
C VAL A 96 7.92 -3.73 11.94
N ALA A 97 6.60 -3.52 11.83
CA ALA A 97 5.76 -3.08 12.93
C ALA A 97 5.86 -4.03 14.14
N ARG A 98 5.81 -5.36 13.89
CA ARG A 98 5.99 -6.35 14.96
C ARG A 98 7.38 -6.31 15.57
N SER A 99 8.43 -6.24 14.77
CA SER A 99 9.81 -6.22 15.26
C SER A 99 10.10 -4.99 16.12
N LEU A 100 9.51 -3.84 15.79
CA LEU A 100 9.64 -2.60 16.55
C LEU A 100 8.59 -2.47 17.66
N ALA A 101 7.66 -3.42 17.79
CA ALA A 101 6.52 -3.36 18.72
C ALA A 101 5.68 -2.07 18.59
N VAL A 102 5.45 -1.62 17.35
CA VAL A 102 4.65 -0.44 17.01
C VAL A 102 3.43 -0.80 16.15
N ASP A 103 2.52 0.15 15.97
CA ASP A 103 1.38 -0.02 15.09
C ASP A 103 1.82 -0.09 13.62
N GLY A 104 1.17 -0.95 12.84
CA GLY A 104 1.28 -1.03 11.39
C GLY A 104 -0.08 -0.95 10.71
N LEU A 105 -0.10 -0.48 9.48
CA LEU A 105 -1.31 -0.39 8.68
C LEU A 105 -1.02 -0.77 7.22
N TYR A 106 -1.88 -1.59 6.63
CA TYR A 106 -1.94 -1.81 5.20
C TYR A 106 -3.29 -1.36 4.69
N ILE A 107 -3.29 -0.62 3.60
CA ILE A 107 -4.51 -0.25 2.90
C ILE A 107 -4.44 -0.62 1.44
N ARG A 108 -5.62 -0.75 0.83
CA ARG A 108 -5.77 -0.86 -0.61
C ARG A 108 -6.98 -0.10 -1.10
N THR A 109 -6.81 0.61 -2.20
CA THR A 109 -7.90 1.25 -2.93
C THR A 109 -7.80 0.96 -4.43
N SER A 110 -8.89 0.49 -5.02
CA SER A 110 -9.02 0.22 -6.45
C SER A 110 -10.46 0.48 -6.89
N PRO A 111 -10.72 1.33 -7.90
CA PRO A 111 -12.06 1.49 -8.47
C PRO A 111 -12.53 0.23 -9.21
N ASP A 112 -13.85 -0.01 -9.18
CA ASP A 112 -14.52 -1.04 -10.01
C ASP A 112 -14.87 -0.42 -11.37
N ILE A 113 -14.18 -0.79 -12.45
CA ILE A 113 -14.42 -0.26 -13.80
C ILE A 113 -14.71 -1.44 -14.75
N ARG A 114 -15.91 -1.42 -15.36
CA ARG A 114 -16.45 -2.53 -16.17
C ARG A 114 -16.48 -2.27 -17.67
N GLY A 115 -16.23 -1.03 -18.11
CA GLY A 115 -16.43 -0.59 -19.50
C GLY A 115 -15.16 -0.41 -20.35
N GLY A 116 -13.99 -0.79 -19.84
CA GLY A 116 -12.72 -0.75 -20.60
C GLY A 116 -12.35 -2.11 -21.18
N GLU A 117 -11.37 -2.12 -22.10
CA GLU A 117 -10.82 -3.37 -22.68
C GLU A 117 -10.28 -4.31 -21.59
N VAL A 118 -9.68 -3.73 -20.54
CA VAL A 118 -9.23 -4.43 -19.34
C VAL A 118 -10.10 -4.03 -18.16
N ARG A 119 -10.82 -5.02 -17.60
CA ARG A 119 -11.66 -4.81 -16.42
C ARG A 119 -10.81 -4.50 -15.19
N ARG A 120 -11.22 -3.48 -14.43
CA ARG A 120 -10.66 -3.19 -13.11
C ARG A 120 -11.60 -3.70 -12.03
N TRP A 121 -11.06 -4.56 -11.18
CA TRP A 121 -11.76 -5.07 -10.02
C TRP A 121 -11.65 -4.11 -8.84
N GLY A 122 -12.80 -3.71 -8.31
CA GLY A 122 -12.87 -2.80 -7.18
C GLY A 122 -12.38 -3.42 -5.87
N ALA A 123 -11.73 -2.63 -5.02
CA ALA A 123 -11.33 -3.05 -3.68
C ALA A 123 -11.13 -1.86 -2.75
N THR A 124 -11.65 -1.94 -1.53
CA THR A 124 -11.27 -1.10 -0.39
C THR A 124 -10.84 -2.03 0.73
N GLN A 125 -9.62 -1.90 1.23
CA GLN A 125 -9.10 -2.74 2.32
C GLN A 125 -8.39 -1.89 3.36
N PHE A 126 -8.59 -2.25 4.63
CA PHE A 126 -7.94 -1.71 5.80
C PHE A 126 -7.50 -2.89 6.66
N VAL A 127 -6.20 -3.00 6.92
CA VAL A 127 -5.61 -4.06 7.74
C VAL A 127 -4.68 -3.41 8.74
N PHE A 128 -5.11 -3.38 10.00
CA PHE A 128 -4.37 -2.76 11.10
C PHE A 128 -3.69 -3.84 11.96
N TYR A 129 -2.40 -3.62 12.22
CA TYR A 129 -1.54 -4.46 13.03
C TYR A 129 -1.22 -3.71 14.33
N PRO A 130 -1.88 -4.01 15.46
CA PRO A 130 -1.63 -3.27 16.69
C PRO A 130 -0.23 -3.56 17.26
N ALA A 131 0.36 -2.55 17.91
CA ALA A 131 1.59 -2.67 18.67
C ALA A 131 1.54 -3.85 19.67
N GLY A 132 2.58 -4.69 19.69
CA GLY A 132 2.67 -5.83 20.61
C GLY A 132 1.70 -6.99 20.35
N GLY A 133 0.83 -6.90 19.34
CA GLY A 133 -0.11 -7.95 18.99
C GLY A 133 0.53 -9.10 18.18
N ASP A 134 0.09 -10.32 18.42
CA ASP A 134 0.32 -11.43 17.48
C ASP A 134 -0.63 -11.32 16.26
N ARG A 135 -0.61 -12.30 15.34
CA ARG A 135 -1.50 -12.26 14.16
C ARG A 135 -2.99 -12.27 14.52
N THR A 136 -3.38 -12.74 15.71
CA THR A 136 -4.78 -12.84 16.14
C THR A 136 -5.40 -11.49 16.47
N HIS A 137 -4.57 -10.48 16.77
CA HIS A 137 -5.00 -9.11 17.07
C HIS A 137 -5.11 -8.22 15.82
N THR A 138 -4.96 -8.80 14.63
CA THR A 138 -5.07 -8.04 13.37
C THR A 138 -6.53 -7.62 13.13
N ARG A 139 -6.77 -6.33 12.93
CA ARG A 139 -8.07 -5.80 12.52
C ARG A 139 -8.14 -5.72 11.00
N VAL A 140 -9.13 -6.38 10.39
CA VAL A 140 -9.34 -6.41 8.93
C VAL A 140 -10.75 -5.95 8.59
N VAL A 141 -10.84 -4.97 7.70
CA VAL A 141 -12.08 -4.53 7.05
C VAL A 141 -11.83 -4.46 5.56
N ALA A 142 -12.57 -5.24 4.77
CA ALA A 142 -12.38 -5.26 3.33
C ALA A 142 -13.68 -5.53 2.57
N ALA A 143 -13.92 -4.70 1.56
CA ALA A 143 -14.86 -4.96 0.48
C ALA A 143 -14.05 -5.10 -0.82
N THR A 144 -13.95 -6.31 -1.35
CA THR A 144 -13.13 -6.61 -2.54
C THR A 144 -13.94 -7.32 -3.60
N ASN A 145 -13.63 -7.07 -4.87
CA ASN A 145 -14.23 -7.76 -6.00
C ASN A 145 -13.20 -8.71 -6.61
N ASP A 146 -13.50 -10.00 -6.64
CA ASP A 146 -12.68 -11.03 -7.29
C ASP A 146 -13.60 -11.97 -8.07
N GLY A 147 -14.17 -11.46 -9.17
CA GLY A 147 -15.30 -12.09 -9.86
C GLY A 147 -16.66 -11.72 -9.26
N SER A 148 -16.74 -11.65 -7.93
CA SER A 148 -17.89 -11.15 -7.17
C SER A 148 -17.44 -10.34 -5.95
N TRP A 149 -18.33 -9.50 -5.41
CA TRP A 149 -18.03 -8.74 -4.18
C TRP A 149 -17.97 -9.67 -2.97
N VAL A 150 -16.86 -9.63 -2.26
CA VAL A 150 -16.57 -10.32 -1.01
C VAL A 150 -16.47 -9.28 0.10
N TRP A 151 -17.05 -9.61 1.26
CA TRP A 151 -17.00 -8.81 2.47
C TRP A 151 -16.20 -9.56 3.53
N GLN A 152 -15.24 -8.88 4.16
CA GLN A 152 -14.40 -9.43 5.22
C GLN A 152 -14.34 -8.44 6.38
N ASN A 153 -14.58 -8.95 7.58
CA ASN A 153 -14.59 -8.20 8.83
C ASN A 153 -14.05 -9.12 9.94
N PHE A 154 -12.81 -8.92 10.37
CA PHE A 154 -12.13 -9.77 11.35
C PHE A 154 -11.41 -8.95 12.43
N GLY A 155 -11.30 -9.48 13.63
CA GLY A 155 -10.72 -8.80 14.78
C GLY A 155 -11.68 -7.78 15.42
N GLU A 156 -11.30 -7.23 16.57
CA GLU A 156 -12.11 -6.27 17.31
C GLU A 156 -12.19 -4.91 16.59
N PRO A 157 -13.39 -4.35 16.37
CA PRO A 157 -13.53 -3.01 15.79
C PRO A 157 -12.80 -1.94 16.59
N LEU A 158 -12.14 -1.01 15.89
CA LEU A 158 -11.53 0.17 16.49
C LEU A 158 -12.62 1.20 16.85
N PRO A 159 -12.39 2.07 17.86
CA PRO A 159 -13.43 2.97 18.40
C PRO A 159 -14.02 3.97 17.39
N PHE A 160 -13.30 4.25 16.30
CA PHE A 160 -13.71 5.21 15.28
C PHE A 160 -14.42 4.55 14.09
N GLU A 161 -14.58 3.22 14.08
CA GLU A 161 -15.20 2.51 12.96
C GLU A 161 -16.71 2.73 12.91
N GLU A 162 -17.23 2.96 11.70
CA GLU A 162 -18.66 3.10 11.38
C GLU A 162 -19.29 1.71 11.21
N VAL A 163 -19.28 0.91 12.27
CA VAL A 163 -19.68 -0.51 12.25
C VAL A 163 -21.12 -0.73 11.77
N GLU A 164 -22.01 0.25 11.93
CA GLU A 164 -23.37 0.21 11.42
C GLU A 164 -23.45 0.12 9.89
N ARG A 165 -22.42 0.61 9.17
CA ARG A 165 -22.34 0.51 7.71
C ARG A 165 -22.03 -0.91 7.24
N TYR A 166 -21.50 -1.77 8.10
CA TYR A 166 -21.08 -3.12 7.74
C TYR A 166 -22.26 -4.05 7.41
N GLU A 167 -23.48 -3.65 7.76
CA GLU A 167 -24.71 -4.35 7.43
C GLU A 167 -25.41 -3.85 6.15
N ALA A 168 -24.78 -2.95 5.38
CA ALA A 168 -25.35 -2.46 4.13
C ALA A 168 -25.73 -3.62 3.18
N PRO A 169 -26.87 -3.54 2.45
CA PRO A 169 -27.35 -4.64 1.61
C PRO A 169 -26.35 -5.06 0.53
N ARG A 170 -25.64 -4.10 -0.07
CA ARG A 170 -24.61 -4.36 -1.08
C ARG A 170 -23.26 -4.43 -0.39
N ARG A 171 -22.55 -5.55 -0.56
CA ARG A 171 -21.21 -5.78 0.02
C ARG A 171 -20.22 -4.66 -0.31
N ARG A 172 -20.28 -4.11 -1.53
CA ARG A 172 -19.43 -3.01 -1.97
C ARG A 172 -19.65 -1.70 -1.19
N ASP A 173 -20.85 -1.50 -0.65
CA ASP A 173 -21.25 -0.27 0.04
C ASP A 173 -20.94 -0.38 1.56
N ARG A 174 -20.48 -1.55 2.03
CA ARG A 174 -20.13 -1.80 3.44
C ARG A 174 -18.81 -1.17 3.86
N PHE A 175 -17.91 -0.91 2.91
CA PHE A 175 -16.66 -0.19 3.18
C PHE A 175 -16.18 0.57 1.94
N THR A 176 -16.24 1.90 2.02
CA THR A 176 -15.92 2.81 0.91
C THR A 176 -14.57 3.49 1.11
N SER A 177 -14.01 4.10 0.05
CA SER A 177 -12.78 4.90 0.16
C SER A 177 -12.91 6.06 1.15
N ASP A 178 -14.11 6.61 1.31
CA ASP A 178 -14.34 7.76 2.19
C ASP A 178 -14.35 7.32 3.67
N MET A 179 -14.87 6.13 3.96
CA MET A 179 -14.73 5.50 5.28
C MET A 179 -13.26 5.18 5.57
N LEU A 180 -12.55 4.59 4.60
CA LEU A 180 -11.12 4.29 4.73
C LEU A 180 -10.31 5.54 5.06
N GLU A 181 -10.58 6.66 4.38
CA GLU A 181 -9.92 7.93 4.68
C GLU A 181 -10.17 8.39 6.11
N ARG A 182 -11.43 8.37 6.58
CA ARG A 182 -11.76 8.74 7.97
C ARG A 182 -11.08 7.82 8.98
N TYR A 183 -10.96 6.53 8.67
CA TYR A 183 -10.26 5.56 9.53
C TYR A 183 -8.77 5.86 9.58
N CYS A 184 -8.14 6.18 8.45
CA CYS A 184 -6.75 6.63 8.40
C CYS A 184 -6.55 7.94 9.16
N GLN A 185 -7.46 8.91 9.02
CA GLN A 185 -7.40 10.20 9.72
C GLN A 185 -7.50 10.03 11.24
N ALA A 186 -8.32 9.10 11.73
CA ALA A 186 -8.39 8.77 13.16
C ALA A 186 -7.07 8.20 13.71
N LEU A 187 -6.21 7.65 12.84
CA LEU A 187 -4.84 7.20 13.16
C LEU A 187 -3.78 8.29 12.91
N GLY A 188 -4.17 9.50 12.49
CA GLY A 188 -3.28 10.60 12.14
C GLY A 188 -2.67 10.50 10.74
N ILE A 189 -3.27 9.73 9.83
CA ILE A 189 -2.78 9.51 8.47
C ILE A 189 -3.73 10.20 7.47
N ASP A 190 -3.28 11.31 6.86
CA ASP A 190 -3.97 11.93 5.73
C ASP A 190 -3.62 11.24 4.40
N VAL A 191 -4.27 10.10 4.13
CA VAL A 191 -3.82 9.11 3.16
C VAL A 191 -3.97 9.49 1.68
N PHE A 192 -4.90 10.38 1.35
CA PHE A 192 -5.13 10.80 -0.03
C PHE A 192 -4.59 12.20 -0.33
N ASN A 193 -3.99 12.85 0.66
CA ASN A 193 -3.33 14.14 0.51
C ASN A 193 -1.84 13.93 0.22
N ALA A 194 -1.42 14.24 -1.01
CA ALA A 194 -0.02 14.08 -1.41
C ALA A 194 0.94 15.00 -0.63
N GLU A 195 0.46 16.14 -0.12
CA GLU A 195 1.28 17.09 0.65
C GLU A 195 1.55 16.62 2.08
N ALA A 196 0.80 15.63 2.57
CA ALA A 196 1.04 15.03 3.89
C ALA A 196 2.26 14.09 3.92
N TYR A 197 2.75 13.67 2.75
CA TYR A 197 3.95 12.86 2.61
C TYR A 197 5.19 13.77 2.63
N GLY A 198 6.07 13.51 3.59
CA GLY A 198 7.28 14.29 3.82
C GLY A 198 8.30 14.21 2.69
N PRO A 199 9.26 15.15 2.65
CA PRO A 199 10.26 15.23 1.59
C PRO A 199 11.35 14.16 1.68
N ARG A 200 11.52 13.50 2.84
CA ARG A 200 12.50 12.42 3.00
C ARG A 200 11.89 11.09 2.60
N ALA A 201 12.63 10.35 1.78
CA ALA A 201 12.32 8.97 1.44
C ALA A 201 13.59 8.11 1.40
N VAL A 202 13.43 6.81 1.58
CA VAL A 202 14.49 5.82 1.49
C VAL A 202 14.04 4.72 0.55
N LEU A 203 14.79 4.54 -0.54
CA LEU A 203 14.65 3.40 -1.43
C LEU A 203 15.53 2.26 -0.92
N LEU A 204 14.90 1.11 -0.67
CA LEU A 204 15.60 -0.16 -0.48
C LEU A 204 15.41 -1.01 -1.72
N GLU A 205 16.51 -1.44 -2.33
CA GLU A 205 16.51 -2.28 -3.52
C GLU A 205 17.29 -3.58 -3.28
N MET A 206 16.61 -4.72 -3.44
CA MET A 206 17.22 -6.03 -3.42
C MET A 206 17.88 -6.31 -4.78
N THR A 207 19.16 -6.64 -4.77
CA THR A 207 19.93 -6.93 -5.99
C THR A 207 20.18 -8.43 -6.16
N GLU A 208 20.40 -9.13 -5.05
CA GLU A 208 20.75 -10.56 -5.04
C GLU A 208 20.05 -11.28 -3.88
N LEU A 209 19.90 -12.60 -4.03
CA LEU A 209 19.53 -13.52 -2.97
C LEU A 209 20.57 -14.63 -2.89
N ARG A 210 21.27 -14.71 -1.75
CA ARG A 210 22.33 -15.70 -1.46
C ARG A 210 23.39 -15.75 -2.56
N GLY A 211 23.86 -14.57 -2.97
CA GLY A 211 24.88 -14.39 -4.01
C GLY A 211 24.40 -14.67 -5.44
N LYS A 212 23.09 -14.83 -5.66
CA LYS A 212 22.50 -15.00 -7.00
C LYS A 212 21.70 -13.75 -7.38
N PRO A 213 21.94 -13.15 -8.55
CA PRO A 213 21.15 -12.01 -9.03
C PRO A 213 19.65 -12.33 -9.05
N LEU A 214 18.84 -11.36 -8.62
CA LEU A 214 17.40 -11.46 -8.76
C LEU A 214 17.01 -11.31 -10.23
N THR A 215 16.17 -12.21 -10.71
CA THR A 215 15.63 -12.17 -12.08
C THR A 215 14.13 -11.89 -12.05
N TYR A 216 13.72 -10.89 -12.81
CA TYR A 216 12.33 -10.49 -12.96
C TYR A 216 12.17 -9.75 -14.28
N ARG A 217 10.95 -9.74 -14.81
CA ARG A 217 10.62 -8.89 -15.95
C ARG A 217 10.25 -7.51 -15.45
N THR A 218 10.56 -6.51 -16.26
CA THR A 218 10.25 -5.12 -15.99
C THR A 218 9.17 -4.61 -16.94
N MET A 219 8.45 -3.57 -16.51
CA MET A 219 7.47 -2.82 -17.31
C MET A 219 7.59 -1.34 -16.94
N THR A 220 7.36 -0.44 -17.87
CA THR A 220 7.20 0.99 -17.52
C THR A 220 5.91 1.19 -16.71
N LEU A 221 5.75 2.35 -16.06
CA LEU A 221 4.48 2.68 -15.41
C LEU A 221 3.32 2.67 -16.42
N GLU A 222 3.53 3.22 -17.62
CA GLU A 222 2.53 3.26 -18.70
C GLU A 222 2.12 1.85 -19.15
N GLU A 223 3.08 0.96 -19.39
CA GLU A 223 2.79 -0.44 -19.75
C GLU A 223 2.02 -1.15 -18.65
N ALA A 224 2.38 -0.93 -17.39
CA ALA A 224 1.66 -1.49 -16.25
C ALA A 224 0.25 -0.92 -16.13
N GLN A 225 0.06 0.38 -16.38
CA GLN A 225 -1.26 1.01 -16.39
C GLN A 225 -2.17 0.39 -17.45
N ALA A 226 -1.68 0.29 -18.70
CA ALA A 226 -2.39 -0.37 -19.79
C ALA A 226 -2.76 -1.83 -19.43
N ALA A 227 -1.80 -2.61 -18.93
CA ALA A 227 -2.00 -4.00 -18.54
C ALA A 227 -3.00 -4.20 -17.39
N ASN A 228 -3.26 -3.15 -16.60
CA ASN A 228 -4.23 -3.16 -15.49
C ASN A 228 -5.50 -2.35 -15.80
N GLY A 229 -5.70 -1.87 -17.03
CA GLY A 229 -6.86 -1.06 -17.42
C GLY A 229 -6.95 0.29 -16.73
N ILE A 230 -5.82 0.79 -16.21
CA ILE A 230 -5.74 2.06 -15.47
C ILE A 230 -5.65 3.19 -16.48
N VAL A 231 -6.56 4.14 -16.37
CA VAL A 231 -6.45 5.43 -17.04
C VAL A 231 -6.03 6.46 -15.98
N PRO A 232 -4.81 7.01 -16.05
CA PRO A 232 -4.30 7.96 -15.08
C PRO A 232 -5.26 9.15 -14.87
N GLY A 233 -5.47 9.57 -13.63
CA GLY A 233 -6.31 10.73 -13.32
C GLY A 233 -7.83 10.48 -13.39
N GLN A 234 -8.30 9.24 -13.51
CA GLN A 234 -9.74 8.95 -13.69
C GLN A 234 -10.41 8.16 -12.55
N ALA A 235 -9.75 7.95 -11.40
CA ALA A 235 -10.37 7.24 -10.26
C ALA A 235 -11.61 7.95 -9.69
N ALA A 236 -11.57 9.28 -9.61
CA ALA A 236 -12.67 10.10 -9.13
C ALA A 236 -13.88 10.04 -10.08
N ALA A 237 -13.64 9.90 -11.38
CA ALA A 237 -14.67 9.80 -12.41
C ALA A 237 -15.33 8.40 -12.49
N ALA A 238 -14.68 7.36 -11.95
CA ALA A 238 -15.25 6.04 -11.81
C ALA A 238 -16.44 6.08 -10.84
N ARG A 239 -17.63 6.27 -11.39
CA ARG A 239 -18.91 6.09 -10.69
C ARG A 239 -19.10 4.58 -10.48
N GLY A 240 -19.23 4.16 -9.22
CA GLY A 240 -19.50 2.77 -8.84
C GLY A 240 -20.90 2.31 -9.17
#